data_AF-H3NNF1-F1
#
_entry.id   AF-H3NNF1-F1
#
_cell.length_a   1.000
_cell.length_b   1.000
_cell.length_c   1.000
_cell.angle_alpha   90.00
_cell.angle_beta   90.00
_cell.angle_gamma   90.00
#
_symmetry.space_group_name_H-M   'P 1'
#
loop_
_entity.id
_entity.type
_entity.pdbx_description
1 polymer ?
#
loop_
_entity_poly.entity_id
_entity_poly.type
_entity_poly.pdbx_seq_one_letter_code
_entity_poly.pdbx_strand_id
1 'polypeptide(L)'
;MNLNYNFIEKLLRLNEIEKNKLIDNLFFEIEKIHSEKSNENNWINTYQTELNLSLYKHGLIRKPGLEDYIITDYIKNNLYILKNRELSRIILDNSLLKIKILDNGIDIKSGDKFEDKIRDYVDLNIIAFYDAKFSSDLLNKVIDNNNKNKFLKIFSIYTAHFYLDLLIQKNRIKDKDKILKIEEMLEFIFDSYDQFTNYIPKWLKLKGDVAK
;
A
#
# COMPACT_ATOMS: atom_id res chain seq x y z
N MET A 1 -0.13 -5.46 11.65
CA MET A 1 -1.29 -4.64 11.24
C MET A 1 -2.56 -5.32 11.75
N ASN A 2 -3.58 -4.59 12.21
CA ASN A 2 -4.89 -5.17 12.53
C ASN A 2 -5.82 -4.66 11.42
N LEU A 3 -6.33 -5.55 10.57
CA LEU A 3 -7.22 -5.16 9.45
C LEU A 3 -8.55 -4.70 10.05
N ASN A 4 -8.65 -3.41 10.33
CA ASN A 4 -9.89 -2.78 10.78
C ASN A 4 -10.73 -2.47 9.53
N TYR A 5 -11.75 -3.28 9.27
CA TYR A 5 -12.57 -3.16 8.07
C TYR A 5 -13.57 -1.99 8.10
N ASN A 6 -13.61 -1.18 9.17
CA ASN A 6 -14.54 -0.06 9.27
C ASN A 6 -14.42 0.92 8.10
N PHE A 7 -13.22 1.14 7.55
CA PHE A 7 -13.03 1.96 6.36
C PHE A 7 -13.72 1.33 5.13
N ILE A 8 -13.48 0.04 4.88
CA ILE A 8 -14.06 -0.70 3.75
C ILE A 8 -15.58 -0.78 3.87
N GLU A 9 -16.11 -1.12 5.04
CA GLU A 9 -17.55 -1.20 5.28
C GLU A 9 -18.26 0.13 4.99
N LYS A 10 -17.66 1.25 5.41
CA LYS A 10 -18.20 2.58 5.11
C LYS A 10 -18.06 2.91 3.62
N LEU A 11 -16.90 2.67 3.02
CA LEU A 11 -16.64 2.89 1.59
C LEU A 11 -17.68 2.19 0.72
N LEU A 12 -17.99 0.93 1.01
CA LEU A 12 -18.93 0.12 0.21
C LEU A 12 -20.40 0.59 0.32
N ARG A 13 -20.74 1.43 1.31
CA ARG A 13 -22.07 2.03 1.45
C ARG A 13 -22.23 3.34 0.69
N LEU A 14 -21.12 3.94 0.26
CA LEU A 14 -21.13 5.22 -0.44
C LEU A 14 -21.55 5.03 -1.91
N ASN A 15 -22.33 5.99 -2.41
CA ASN A 15 -22.56 6.10 -3.85
C ASN A 15 -21.36 6.72 -4.58
N GLU A 16 -21.38 6.72 -5.91
CA GLU A 16 -20.25 7.22 -6.72
C GLU A 16 -19.91 8.70 -6.49
N ILE A 17 -20.90 9.54 -6.20
CA ILE A 17 -20.67 10.97 -5.91
C ILE A 17 -19.96 11.11 -4.58
N GLU A 18 -20.38 10.36 -3.57
CA GLU A 18 -19.77 10.33 -2.24
C GLU A 18 -18.35 9.76 -2.28
N LYS A 19 -18.11 8.69 -3.06
CA LYS A 19 -16.77 8.13 -3.28
C LYS A 19 -15.84 9.15 -3.92
N ASN A 20 -16.29 9.88 -4.94
CA ASN A 20 -15.48 10.93 -5.56
C ASN A 20 -15.11 12.04 -4.57
N LYS A 21 -16.06 12.49 -3.74
CA LYS A 21 -15.78 13.45 -2.66
C LYS A 21 -14.79 12.90 -1.64
N LEU A 22 -14.92 11.63 -1.25
CA LEU A 22 -14.00 10.98 -0.33
C LEU A 22 -12.58 10.92 -0.92
N ILE A 23 -12.44 10.59 -2.20
CA ILE A 23 -11.16 10.60 -2.91
C ILE A 23 -10.52 11.99 -2.86
N ASP A 24 -11.30 13.04 -3.13
CA ASP A 24 -10.82 14.42 -3.08
C ASP A 24 -10.34 14.81 -1.68
N ASN A 25 -11.13 14.48 -0.65
CA ASN A 25 -10.79 14.74 0.74
C ASN A 25 -9.52 13.99 1.19
N LEU A 26 -9.41 12.70 0.85
CA LEU A 26 -8.22 11.89 1.14
C LEU A 26 -6.99 12.49 0.48
N PHE A 27 -7.06 12.80 -0.81
CA PHE A 27 -5.95 13.39 -1.54
C PHE A 27 -5.49 14.71 -0.89
N PHE A 28 -6.42 15.62 -0.59
CA PHE A 28 -6.09 16.92 -0.04
C PHE A 28 -5.47 16.83 1.36
N GLU A 29 -6.08 16.08 2.28
CA GLU A 29 -5.58 15.98 3.66
C GLU A 29 -4.26 15.22 3.75
N ILE A 30 -4.08 14.18 2.93
CA ILE A 30 -2.83 13.42 2.89
C ILE A 30 -1.70 14.27 2.29
N GLU A 31 -1.94 15.00 1.19
CA GLU A 31 -0.91 15.88 0.63
C GLU A 31 -0.54 17.03 1.59
N LYS A 32 -1.50 17.51 2.39
CA LYS A 32 -1.21 18.46 3.47
C LYS A 32 -0.24 17.87 4.49
N ILE A 33 -0.45 16.62 4.93
CA ILE A 33 0.48 15.92 5.82
C ILE A 33 1.84 15.73 5.13
N HIS A 34 1.84 15.22 3.88
CA HIS A 34 3.06 14.97 3.10
C HIS A 34 3.85 16.23 2.75
N SER A 35 3.28 17.42 2.94
CA SER A 35 3.97 18.69 2.72
C SER A 35 5.06 18.97 3.76
N GLU A 36 4.95 18.39 4.97
CA GLU A 36 6.02 18.44 5.96
C GLU A 36 7.17 17.53 5.53
N LYS A 37 8.34 18.12 5.24
CA LYS A 37 9.54 17.40 4.80
C LYS A 37 10.57 17.26 5.90
N SER A 38 11.38 16.20 5.80
CA SER A 38 12.60 16.05 6.60
C SER A 38 13.83 16.02 5.70
N ASN A 39 14.89 16.68 6.16
CA ASN A 39 16.21 16.67 5.52
C ASN A 39 17.03 15.43 5.90
N GLU A 40 16.50 14.54 6.75
CA GLU A 40 17.18 13.29 7.10
C GLU A 40 17.25 12.37 5.87
N ASN A 41 18.46 11.95 5.52
CA ASN A 41 18.71 11.24 4.26
C ASN A 41 18.97 9.73 4.44
N ASN A 42 18.53 9.15 5.56
CA ASN A 42 18.88 7.77 5.94
C ASN A 42 17.79 6.73 5.64
N TRP A 43 16.81 7.08 4.80
CA TRP A 43 15.63 6.26 4.56
C TRP A 43 15.91 4.83 4.16
N ILE A 44 16.86 4.62 3.23
CA ILE A 44 17.18 3.27 2.75
C ILE A 44 17.65 2.37 3.88
N ASN A 45 18.41 2.88 4.85
CA ASN A 45 18.90 2.09 5.98
C ASN A 45 17.77 1.81 6.98
N THR A 46 16.90 2.79 7.24
CA THR A 46 15.68 2.59 8.04
C THR A 46 14.80 1.50 7.42
N TYR A 47 14.52 1.63 6.12
CA TYR A 47 13.74 0.66 5.36
C TYR A 47 14.37 -0.74 5.36
N GLN A 48 15.68 -0.85 5.13
CA GLN A 48 16.39 -2.13 5.20
C GLN A 48 16.28 -2.79 6.58
N THR A 49 16.35 -1.99 7.65
CA THR A 49 16.16 -2.51 9.01
C THR A 49 14.75 -3.08 9.21
N GLU A 50 13.73 -2.37 8.73
CA GLU A 50 12.34 -2.84 8.77
C GLU A 50 12.14 -4.11 7.93
N LEU A 51 12.68 -4.13 6.70
CA LEU A 51 12.63 -5.28 5.80
C LEU A 51 13.31 -6.51 6.42
N ASN A 52 14.51 -6.34 7.00
CA ASN A 52 15.23 -7.43 7.65
C ASN A 52 14.43 -8.01 8.82
N LEU A 53 13.72 -7.17 9.58
CA LEU A 53 12.83 -7.63 10.63
C LEU A 53 11.64 -8.43 10.09
N SER A 54 11.03 -8.00 8.98
CA SER A 54 9.98 -8.76 8.30
C SER A 54 10.51 -10.10 7.77
N LEU A 55 11.65 -10.10 7.08
CA LEU A 55 12.31 -11.32 6.59
C LEU A 55 12.65 -12.30 7.72
N TYR A 56 13.16 -11.80 8.85
CA TYR A 56 13.40 -12.63 10.04
C TYR A 56 12.11 -13.28 10.55
N LYS A 57 11.04 -12.49 10.71
CA LYS A 57 9.73 -13.00 11.16
C LYS A 57 9.15 -14.02 10.17
N HIS A 58 9.33 -13.79 8.87
CA HIS A 58 8.90 -14.71 7.81
C HIS A 58 9.70 -16.02 7.86
N GLY A 59 11.01 -15.97 8.06
CA GLY A 59 11.86 -17.16 8.20
C GLY A 59 11.52 -18.07 9.39
N LEU A 60 10.74 -17.58 10.36
CA LEU A 60 10.21 -18.39 11.46
C LEU A 60 8.96 -19.21 11.06
N ILE A 61 8.41 -19.00 9.86
CA ILE A 61 7.25 -19.74 9.33
C ILE A 61 7.74 -21.10 8.79
N ARG A 62 7.13 -22.19 9.27
CA ARG A 62 7.63 -23.57 9.06
C ARG A 62 7.51 -24.11 7.63
N LYS A 63 6.78 -23.43 6.74
CA LYS A 63 6.51 -23.88 5.36
C LYS A 63 6.44 -22.69 4.41
N PRO A 64 7.59 -22.15 3.95
CA PRO A 64 7.60 -21.12 2.93
C PRO A 64 7.11 -21.67 1.58
N GLY A 65 6.31 -20.88 0.86
CA GLY A 65 5.82 -21.19 -0.49
C GLY A 65 6.75 -20.69 -1.59
N LEU A 66 6.47 -21.06 -2.86
CA LEU A 66 7.22 -20.55 -4.02
C LEU A 66 7.11 -19.02 -4.17
N GLU A 67 5.91 -18.49 -3.92
CA GLU A 67 5.61 -17.06 -3.98
C GLU A 67 6.49 -16.25 -3.04
N ASP A 68 6.82 -16.81 -1.86
CA ASP A 68 7.68 -16.17 -0.88
C ASP A 68 9.07 -15.86 -1.47
N TYR A 69 9.64 -16.80 -2.25
CA TYR A 69 10.93 -16.59 -2.90
C TYR A 69 10.84 -15.48 -3.95
N ILE A 70 9.79 -15.49 -4.77
CA ILE A 70 9.52 -14.46 -5.79
C ILE A 70 9.47 -13.07 -5.15
N ILE A 71 8.72 -12.93 -4.05
CA ILE A 71 8.57 -11.66 -3.32
C ILE A 71 9.91 -11.20 -2.73
N THR A 72 10.62 -12.09 -2.04
CA THR A 72 11.88 -11.71 -1.39
C THR A 72 12.97 -11.32 -2.41
N ASP A 73 13.05 -12.03 -3.53
CA ASP A 73 13.98 -11.70 -4.61
C ASP A 73 13.58 -10.40 -5.32
N TYR A 74 12.28 -10.20 -5.58
CA TYR A 74 11.77 -8.96 -6.17
C TYR A 74 12.17 -7.75 -5.33
N ILE A 75 11.96 -7.80 -4.00
CA ILE A 75 12.34 -6.69 -3.11
C ILE A 75 13.85 -6.46 -3.17
N LYS A 76 14.65 -7.51 -2.94
CA LYS A 76 16.13 -7.40 -2.88
C LYS A 76 16.71 -6.83 -4.16
N ASN A 77 16.25 -7.30 -5.32
CA ASN A 77 16.73 -6.85 -6.62
C ASN A 77 16.35 -5.40 -6.95
N ASN A 78 15.34 -4.84 -6.30
CA ASN A 78 14.83 -3.50 -6.58
C ASN A 78 15.11 -2.46 -5.47
N LEU A 79 15.73 -2.86 -4.35
CA LEU A 79 16.03 -1.98 -3.21
C LEU A 79 16.74 -0.67 -3.58
N TYR A 80 17.60 -0.71 -4.59
CA TYR A 80 18.37 0.45 -5.04
C TYR A 80 17.50 1.63 -5.49
N ILE A 81 16.25 1.38 -5.91
CA ILE A 81 15.29 2.40 -6.37
C ILE A 81 14.87 3.32 -5.20
N LEU A 82 14.97 2.82 -3.96
CA LEU A 82 14.60 3.55 -2.74
C LEU A 82 15.72 4.45 -2.20
N LYS A 83 16.84 4.59 -2.91
CA LYS A 83 17.92 5.51 -2.52
C LYS A 83 17.52 6.97 -2.77
N ASN A 84 18.03 7.88 -1.92
CA ASN A 84 17.88 9.34 -2.04
C ASN A 84 16.42 9.79 -2.20
N ARG A 85 15.54 9.23 -1.34
CA ARG A 85 14.13 9.60 -1.31
C ARG A 85 13.95 10.80 -0.39
N GLU A 86 13.19 11.77 -0.87
CA GLU A 86 12.72 12.88 -0.02
C GLU A 86 11.71 12.34 0.99
N LEU A 87 11.97 12.58 2.27
CA LEU A 87 11.11 12.09 3.33
C LEU A 87 10.05 13.11 3.69
N SER A 88 8.85 12.60 3.88
CA SER A 88 7.68 13.37 4.25
C SER A 88 7.09 12.80 5.52
N ARG A 89 6.45 13.66 6.31
CA ARG A 89 5.55 13.22 7.36
C ARG A 89 4.52 12.28 6.74
N ILE A 90 4.25 11.17 7.41
CA ILE A 90 3.28 10.15 6.98
C ILE A 90 2.00 10.21 7.81
N ILE A 91 0.94 9.56 7.34
CA ILE A 91 -0.26 9.36 8.16
C ILE A 91 0.04 8.36 9.28
N LEU A 92 -0.74 8.44 10.35
CA LEU A 92 -0.61 7.54 11.49
C LEU A 92 -0.71 6.08 11.00
N ASP A 93 0.29 5.28 11.38
CA ASP A 93 0.41 3.85 11.05
C ASP A 93 0.57 3.49 9.56
N ASN A 94 0.86 4.44 8.66
CA ASN A 94 1.04 4.18 7.21
C ASN A 94 -0.17 3.46 6.56
N SER A 95 -1.41 3.74 6.98
CA SER A 95 -2.56 2.93 6.58
C SER A 95 -3.82 3.75 6.35
N LEU A 96 -4.28 3.78 5.09
CA LEU A 96 -5.57 4.38 4.72
C LEU A 96 -6.75 3.66 5.40
N LEU A 97 -6.63 2.35 5.64
CA LEU A 97 -7.67 1.53 6.27
C LEU A 97 -7.97 1.96 7.72
N LYS A 98 -7.07 2.73 8.35
CA LYS A 98 -7.25 3.26 9.70
C LYS A 98 -7.88 4.65 9.75
N ILE A 99 -8.04 5.30 8.60
CA ILE A 99 -8.73 6.58 8.50
C ILE A 99 -10.22 6.36 8.81
N LYS A 100 -10.83 7.23 9.60
CA LYS A 100 -12.26 7.15 9.86
C LYS A 100 -13.00 8.01 8.85
N ILE A 101 -13.89 7.39 8.09
CA ILE A 101 -14.86 8.10 7.25
C ILE A 101 -15.98 8.62 8.15
N LEU A 102 -16.24 9.92 8.11
CA LEU A 102 -17.31 10.61 8.84
C LEU A 102 -18.37 11.11 7.84
N ASP A 103 -19.56 11.45 8.32
CA ASP A 103 -20.65 11.91 7.45
C ASP A 103 -20.27 13.18 6.65
N ASN A 104 -19.41 14.03 7.24
CA ASN A 104 -18.97 15.30 6.65
C ASN A 104 -17.48 15.36 6.32
N GLY A 105 -16.78 14.22 6.22
CA GLY A 105 -15.35 14.23 5.89
C GLY A 105 -14.58 13.01 6.38
N ILE A 106 -13.32 13.22 6.75
CA ILE A 106 -12.42 12.18 7.26
C ILE A 106 -11.74 12.65 8.55
N ASP A 107 -11.53 11.72 9.47
CA ASP A 107 -10.63 11.91 10.62
C ASP A 107 -9.34 11.13 10.33
N ILE A 108 -8.31 11.92 10.01
CA ILE A 108 -6.96 11.48 9.67
C ILE A 108 -5.97 12.14 10.62
N LYS A 109 -4.99 11.37 11.07
CA LYS A 109 -3.93 11.84 11.98
C LYS A 109 -2.59 11.71 11.29
N SER A 110 -1.72 12.68 11.47
CA SER A 110 -0.29 12.56 11.14
C SER A 110 0.39 11.59 12.12
N GLY A 111 1.33 10.80 11.62
CA GLY A 111 2.24 9.99 12.44
C GLY A 111 3.48 10.77 12.84
N ASP A 112 4.26 10.26 13.79
CA ASP A 112 5.44 10.96 14.30
C ASP A 112 6.69 10.80 13.41
N LYS A 113 6.63 9.92 12.41
CA LYS A 113 7.77 9.56 11.56
C LYS A 113 7.80 10.35 10.25
N PHE A 114 8.99 10.44 9.67
CA PHE A 114 9.22 10.88 8.30
C PHE A 114 9.71 9.70 7.46
N GLU A 115 8.99 9.38 6.39
CA GLU A 115 9.24 8.20 5.54
C GLU A 115 8.99 8.56 4.07
N ASP A 116 9.14 7.59 3.16
CA ASP A 116 8.70 7.77 1.78
C ASP A 116 7.17 7.78 1.71
N LYS A 117 6.62 8.91 1.27
CA LYS A 117 5.17 9.16 1.22
C LYS A 117 4.37 8.14 0.42
N ILE A 118 5.01 7.39 -0.49
CA ILE A 118 4.36 6.34 -1.28
C ILE A 118 3.86 5.19 -0.38
N ARG A 119 4.46 4.98 0.80
CA ARG A 119 4.05 3.91 1.73
C ARG A 119 2.60 4.03 2.21
N ASP A 120 2.12 5.25 2.42
CA ASP A 120 0.75 5.50 2.90
C ASP A 120 -0.31 4.93 1.96
N TYR A 121 0.03 4.72 0.69
CA TYR A 121 -0.90 4.28 -0.34
C TYR A 121 -0.91 2.77 -0.55
N VAL A 122 -0.03 1.99 0.10
CA VAL A 122 0.16 0.56 -0.21
C VAL A 122 -1.11 -0.26 0.07
N ASP A 123 -1.85 0.12 1.10
CA ASP A 123 -3.16 -0.49 1.44
C ASP A 123 -4.22 -0.29 0.34
N LEU A 124 -3.99 0.56 -0.67
CA LEU A 124 -4.87 0.62 -1.84
C LEU A 124 -4.99 -0.71 -2.56
N ASN A 125 -4.00 -1.59 -2.43
CA ASN A 125 -4.12 -2.96 -2.92
C ASN A 125 -5.23 -3.75 -2.23
N ILE A 126 -5.38 -3.59 -0.91
CA ILE A 126 -6.50 -4.18 -0.16
C ILE A 126 -7.80 -3.48 -0.50
N ILE A 127 -7.80 -2.16 -0.61
CA ILE A 127 -9.00 -1.42 -1.00
C ILE A 127 -9.43 -1.84 -2.42
N ALA A 128 -8.49 -2.09 -3.34
CA ALA A 128 -8.76 -2.46 -4.73
C ALA A 128 -9.41 -3.84 -4.86
N PHE A 129 -9.11 -4.76 -3.94
CA PHE A 129 -9.78 -6.05 -3.84
C PHE A 129 -11.31 -5.88 -3.62
N TYR A 130 -11.73 -4.81 -2.93
CA TYR A 130 -13.15 -4.50 -2.71
C TYR A 130 -13.73 -3.50 -3.71
N ASP A 131 -12.94 -2.49 -4.10
CA ASP A 131 -13.33 -1.41 -5.01
C ASP A 131 -12.12 -0.93 -5.83
N ALA A 132 -11.81 -1.65 -6.91
CA ALA A 132 -10.71 -1.34 -7.81
C ALA A 132 -10.81 0.06 -8.43
N LYS A 133 -12.05 0.53 -8.70
CA LYS A 133 -12.27 1.85 -9.30
C LYS A 133 -11.85 2.95 -8.33
N PHE A 134 -12.30 2.87 -7.08
CA PHE A 134 -11.92 3.82 -6.04
C PHE A 134 -10.39 3.89 -5.86
N SER A 135 -9.72 2.74 -5.74
CA SER A 135 -8.26 2.68 -5.60
C SER A 135 -7.54 3.26 -6.81
N SER A 136 -8.00 2.93 -8.02
CA SER A 136 -7.45 3.45 -9.27
C SER A 136 -7.59 4.97 -9.36
N ASP A 137 -8.76 5.51 -9.03
CA ASP A 137 -9.04 6.93 -9.11
C ASP A 137 -8.24 7.74 -8.07
N LEU A 138 -8.09 7.23 -6.84
CA LEU A 138 -7.24 7.85 -5.82
C LEU A 138 -5.76 7.80 -6.22
N LEU A 139 -5.24 6.64 -6.63
CA LEU A 139 -3.83 6.51 -7.00
C LEU A 139 -3.47 7.41 -8.20
N ASN A 140 -4.37 7.52 -9.19
CA ASN A 140 -4.19 8.40 -10.35
C ASN A 140 -4.12 9.90 -9.98
N LYS A 141 -4.68 10.33 -8.82
CA LYS A 141 -4.53 11.72 -8.35
C LYS A 141 -3.17 11.98 -7.72
N VAL A 142 -2.57 10.96 -7.10
CA VAL A 142 -1.30 11.04 -6.40
C VAL A 142 -0.11 10.91 -7.35
N ILE A 143 -0.27 10.13 -8.42
CA ILE A 143 0.77 9.94 -9.43
C ILE A 143 1.05 11.27 -10.16
N ASP A 144 2.27 11.77 -9.99
CA ASP A 144 2.82 12.80 -10.87
C ASP A 144 3.13 12.18 -12.25
N ASN A 145 2.48 12.69 -13.30
CA ASN A 145 2.66 12.22 -14.67
C ASN A 145 4.13 12.25 -15.13
N ASN A 146 4.95 13.18 -14.63
CA ASN A 146 6.36 13.29 -15.01
C ASN A 146 7.22 12.16 -14.40
N ASN A 147 6.78 11.58 -13.28
CA ASN A 147 7.53 10.56 -12.53
C ASN A 147 6.76 9.24 -12.36
N LYS A 148 5.72 9.03 -13.15
CA LYS A 148 4.78 7.89 -13.07
C LYS A 148 5.48 6.53 -12.97
N ASN A 149 6.41 6.24 -13.87
CA ASN A 149 7.11 4.94 -13.85
C ASN A 149 7.94 4.74 -12.59
N LYS A 150 8.60 5.79 -12.09
CA LYS A 150 9.38 5.72 -10.85
C LYS A 150 8.46 5.51 -9.66
N PHE A 151 7.35 6.26 -9.59
CA PHE A 151 6.33 6.09 -8.56
C PHE A 151 5.81 4.65 -8.53
N LEU A 152 5.39 4.10 -9.67
CA LEU A 152 4.80 2.76 -9.74
C LEU A 152 5.79 1.66 -9.37
N LYS A 153 7.07 1.79 -9.77
CA LYS A 153 8.13 0.87 -9.34
C LYS A 153 8.37 0.91 -7.83
N ILE A 154 8.30 2.09 -7.22
CA ILE A 154 8.46 2.22 -5.76
C ILE A 154 7.23 1.65 -5.05
N PHE A 155 6.04 1.95 -5.56
CA PHE A 155 4.78 1.43 -5.06
C PHE A 155 4.75 -0.10 -5.09
N SER A 156 5.24 -0.73 -6.17
CA SER A 156 5.31 -2.20 -6.27
C SER A 156 6.32 -2.81 -5.28
N ILE A 157 7.46 -2.16 -5.01
CA ILE A 157 8.41 -2.63 -3.98
C ILE A 157 7.75 -2.60 -2.60
N TYR A 158 7.08 -1.49 -2.25
CA TYR A 158 6.38 -1.41 -0.97
C TYR A 158 5.20 -2.38 -0.91
N THR A 159 4.53 -2.65 -2.03
CA THR A 159 3.48 -3.67 -2.12
C THR A 159 4.03 -5.08 -1.90
N ALA A 160 5.22 -5.40 -2.43
CA ALA A 160 5.87 -6.68 -2.18
C ALA A 160 6.25 -6.86 -0.71
N HIS A 161 6.76 -5.81 -0.06
CA HIS A 161 7.03 -5.85 1.39
C HIS A 161 5.74 -5.98 2.21
N PHE A 162 4.70 -5.27 1.81
CA PHE A 162 3.38 -5.39 2.43
C PHE A 162 2.79 -6.81 2.28
N TYR A 163 2.95 -7.44 1.12
CA TYR A 163 2.59 -8.84 0.90
C TYR A 163 3.29 -9.77 1.90
N LEU A 164 4.60 -9.59 2.09
CA LEU A 164 5.38 -10.33 3.08
C LEU A 164 4.83 -10.14 4.51
N ASP A 165 4.47 -8.91 4.87
CA ASP A 165 3.88 -8.61 6.18
C ASP A 165 2.50 -9.25 6.38
N LEU A 166 1.68 -9.34 5.33
CA LEU A 166 0.41 -10.07 5.33
C LEU A 166 0.61 -11.58 5.49
N LEU A 167 1.60 -12.18 4.82
CA LEU A 167 1.95 -13.59 5.03
C LEU A 167 2.34 -13.87 6.49
N ILE A 168 3.15 -12.99 7.08
CA ILE A 168 3.54 -13.09 8.50
C ILE A 168 2.30 -12.97 9.40
N GLN A 169 1.40 -12.04 9.09
CA GLN A 169 0.17 -11.85 9.84
C GLN A 169 -0.75 -13.07 9.77
N LYS A 170 -0.95 -13.64 8.58
CA LYS A 170 -1.75 -14.85 8.36
C LYS A 170 -1.32 -15.98 9.30
N ASN A 171 -0.01 -16.21 9.40
CA ASN A 171 0.58 -17.26 10.24
C ASN A 171 0.48 -17.01 11.75
N ARG A 172 0.06 -15.82 12.19
CA ARG A 172 -0.11 -15.47 13.62
C ARG A 172 -1.55 -15.53 14.09
N ILE A 173 -2.51 -15.56 13.16
CA ILE A 173 -3.93 -15.60 13.46
C ILE A 173 -4.37 -17.07 13.60
N LYS A 174 -5.34 -17.33 14.47
CA LYS A 174 -5.94 -18.67 14.67
C LYS A 174 -7.35 -18.80 14.08
N ASP A 175 -7.98 -17.67 13.80
CA ASP A 175 -9.31 -17.55 13.24
C ASP A 175 -9.28 -17.92 11.76
N LYS A 176 -9.98 -19.01 11.40
CA LYS A 176 -9.95 -19.59 10.05
C LYS A 176 -10.55 -18.68 9.00
N ASP A 177 -11.61 -17.96 9.32
CA ASP A 177 -12.29 -17.08 8.35
C ASP A 177 -11.40 -15.88 8.03
N LYS A 178 -10.69 -15.35 9.03
CA LYS A 178 -9.70 -14.30 8.82
C LYS A 178 -8.48 -14.79 8.03
N ILE A 179 -8.05 -16.03 8.25
CA ILE A 179 -6.96 -16.63 7.47
C ILE A 179 -7.37 -16.71 6.00
N LEU A 180 -8.52 -17.31 5.71
CA LEU A 180 -9.04 -17.44 4.34
C LEU A 180 -9.16 -16.07 3.68
N LYS A 181 -9.64 -15.05 4.41
CA LYS A 181 -9.76 -13.71 3.85
C LYS A 181 -8.42 -13.08 3.48
N ILE A 182 -7.39 -13.29 4.31
CA ILE A 182 -6.04 -12.82 3.99
C ILE A 182 -5.47 -13.60 2.80
N GLU A 183 -5.80 -14.88 2.63
CA GLU A 183 -5.39 -15.67 1.46
C GLU A 183 -5.96 -15.12 0.17
N GLU A 184 -7.27 -14.84 0.13
CA GLU A 184 -7.91 -14.21 -1.04
C GLU A 184 -7.26 -12.86 -1.40
N MET A 185 -6.89 -12.06 -0.38
CA MET A 185 -6.22 -10.78 -0.59
C MET A 185 -4.79 -10.95 -1.12
N LEU A 186 -4.04 -11.93 -0.59
CA LEU A 186 -2.70 -12.26 -1.07
C LEU A 186 -2.77 -12.69 -2.54
N GLU A 187 -3.63 -13.66 -2.87
CA GLU A 187 -3.83 -14.13 -4.25
C GLU A 187 -4.15 -12.96 -5.19
N PHE A 188 -5.11 -12.11 -4.81
CA PHE A 188 -5.45 -10.92 -5.59
C PHE A 188 -4.25 -9.99 -5.83
N ILE A 189 -3.44 -9.71 -4.80
CA ILE A 189 -2.24 -8.87 -4.93
C ILE A 189 -1.25 -9.53 -5.87
N PHE A 190 -0.93 -10.80 -5.65
CA PHE A 190 0.07 -11.52 -6.43
C PHE A 190 -0.31 -11.57 -7.91
N ASP A 191 -1.56 -11.88 -8.22
CA ASP A 191 -2.08 -11.90 -9.58
C ASP A 191 -2.16 -10.51 -10.21
N SER A 192 -2.48 -9.47 -9.42
CA SER A 192 -2.54 -8.09 -9.90
C SER A 192 -1.20 -7.60 -10.44
N TYR A 193 -0.08 -8.07 -9.88
CA TYR A 193 1.27 -7.75 -10.35
C TYR A 193 1.86 -8.81 -11.27
N ASP A 194 1.03 -9.78 -11.70
CA ASP A 194 1.46 -10.89 -12.55
C ASP A 194 2.64 -11.64 -11.93
N GLN A 195 2.48 -12.05 -10.67
CA GLN A 195 3.52 -12.69 -9.86
C GLN A 195 4.75 -11.80 -9.70
N PHE A 196 4.54 -10.48 -9.61
CA PHE A 196 5.60 -9.46 -9.53
C PHE A 196 6.56 -9.44 -10.73
N THR A 197 6.15 -9.99 -11.87
CA THR A 197 6.85 -9.76 -13.15
C THR A 197 6.54 -8.36 -13.70
N ASN A 198 5.42 -7.76 -13.30
CA ASN A 198 5.01 -6.40 -13.65
C ASN A 198 5.02 -5.49 -12.40
N TYR A 199 5.30 -4.20 -12.60
CA TYR A 199 5.26 -3.19 -11.52
C TYR A 199 3.98 -2.34 -11.54
N ILE A 200 3.15 -2.50 -12.56
CA ILE A 200 1.86 -1.82 -12.70
C ILE A 200 0.79 -2.85 -12.37
N PRO A 201 -0.05 -2.63 -11.33
CA PRO A 201 -1.10 -3.59 -11.00
C PRO A 201 -2.23 -3.57 -12.02
N LYS A 202 -2.81 -4.74 -12.33
CA LYS A 202 -3.94 -4.92 -13.25
C LYS A 202 -5.19 -4.12 -12.87
N TRP A 203 -5.38 -3.80 -11.58
CA TRP A 203 -6.52 -3.00 -11.11
C TRP A 203 -6.38 -1.50 -11.42
N LEU A 204 -5.18 -1.00 -11.73
CA LEU A 204 -4.92 0.40 -12.01
C LEU A 204 -5.18 0.73 -13.48
N LYS A 205 -6.27 1.47 -13.75
CA LYS A 205 -6.54 2.04 -15.07
C LYS A 205 -5.93 3.42 -15.16
N LEU A 206 -4.82 3.54 -15.88
CA LEU A 206 -4.09 4.80 -15.97
C LEU A 206 -4.84 5.79 -16.88
N LYS A 207 -4.95 7.05 -16.44
CA LYS A 207 -5.49 8.12 -17.29
C LYS A 207 -4.69 8.23 -18.58
N GLY A 208 -5.34 8.05 -19.73
CA GLY A 208 -4.74 8.12 -21.06
C GLY A 208 -4.58 6.78 -21.78
N ASP A 209 -4.79 5.65 -21.11
CA ASP A 209 -4.89 4.34 -21.77
C ASP A 209 -6.31 4.20 -22.36
N VAL A 210 -6.55 4.86 -23.48
CA VAL A 210 -7.63 4.47 -24.39
C VAL A 210 -7.19 3.13 -24.98
N ALA A 211 -8.07 2.13 -24.89
CA ALA A 211 -7.87 0.82 -25.50
C ALA A 211 -7.28 0.97 -26.92
N LYS A 212 -6.11 0.36 -27.14
CA LYS A 212 -5.68 0.04 -28.50
C LYS A 212 -6.44 -1.18 -28.99
#